data_AF-A0A4P9WTC1-F1
#
_entry.id   AF-A0A4P9WTC1-F1
#
_cell.length_a   1.000
_cell.length_b   1.000
_cell.length_c   1.000
_cell.angle_alpha   90.00
_cell.angle_beta   90.00
_cell.angle_gamma   90.00
#
_symmetry.space_group_name_H-M   'P 1'
#
loop_
_entity.id
_entity.type
_entity.pdbx_description
1 polymer ?
#
loop_
_entity_poly.entity_id
_entity_poly.type
_entity_poly.pdbx_seq_one_letter_code
_entity_poly.pdbx_strand_id
1 'polypeptide(L)'
;MADPSATYHLKDAIRLVPECRDMCPEFERHEREFQKALHFLEKIPGPDQVAHQKAVKRYRRSAAGDPPPLPSDIRPPPVLNQTLDYLIHTIIGQYGINNTDVHVFVFDRTRSVRNDLVLQNERGPAAIAIHERIARYHAICCYQLFGQAQVSLQQEIEQLRKALQSLIEFYAEARTQRGEIYPNEPEFQAYQLLAYMHKSDLPSHAHYLPDRALRIQAAYRAGFSARFFSLIQSPETPFVMACVAHMSFATVRSNAIKSLQSGLYFIHPSTDWVPLSDLAPLLGYGSPDDVLTELQVYGIQTKRMHDGSIGAKLGKIPEPAIADPTGKPRGTRMVPGVFKTNTHLLAALKPSTYLLEPKRHRYSDIDLIDGAWTQPVDAPLSATMAISPMTAQGMTPPASTEFAVAPPSASSFPSTCFPSAFRSSASAATPNRPAVSVPAPAFASTPAPALALAPAANP
;
A
#
# COMPACT_ATOMS: atom_id res chain seq x y z
N MET A 1 29.47 25.43 -4.29
CA MET A 1 29.24 23.97 -4.21
C MET A 1 30.32 23.38 -3.30
N ALA A 2 30.01 22.39 -2.46
CA ALA A 2 31.02 21.72 -1.64
C ALA A 2 31.96 20.89 -2.53
N ASP A 3 33.21 20.67 -2.10
CA ASP A 3 34.17 19.82 -2.83
C ASP A 3 33.67 18.37 -2.83
N PRO A 4 33.40 17.75 -4.00
CA PRO A 4 32.90 16.39 -4.09
C PRO A 4 33.88 15.32 -3.54
N SER A 5 35.15 15.68 -3.34
CA SER A 5 36.18 14.78 -2.82
C SER A 5 36.39 14.86 -1.30
N ALA A 6 35.75 15.82 -0.62
CA ALA A 6 35.94 16.06 0.81
C ALA A 6 34.75 15.56 1.65
N THR A 7 35.04 14.92 2.79
CA THR A 7 34.02 14.55 3.79
C THR A 7 33.79 15.69 4.77
N TYR A 8 32.54 16.10 4.96
CA TYR A 8 32.16 17.16 5.88
C TYR A 8 31.35 16.61 7.05
N HIS A 9 31.43 17.25 8.22
CA HIS A 9 30.50 16.97 9.31
C HIS A 9 29.09 17.47 8.93
N LEU A 10 28.04 16.78 9.40
CA LEU A 10 26.64 17.15 9.11
C LEU A 10 26.29 18.59 9.51
N LYS A 11 26.92 19.11 10.58
CA LYS A 11 26.75 20.51 11.02
C LYS A 11 27.29 21.54 10.03
N ASP A 12 28.23 21.15 9.17
CA ASP A 12 28.89 21.99 8.18
C ASP A 12 28.31 21.74 6.77
N ALA A 13 27.23 20.96 6.66
CA ALA A 13 26.59 20.64 5.39
C ALA A 13 25.97 21.91 4.78
N ILE A 14 26.39 22.23 3.56
CA ILE A 14 25.81 23.34 2.79
C ILE A 14 24.36 22.99 2.45
N ARG A 15 23.44 23.90 2.81
CA ARG A 15 22.04 23.78 2.40
C ARG A 15 21.95 23.88 0.89
N LEU A 16 21.52 22.80 0.25
CA LEU A 16 21.30 22.74 -1.19
C LEU A 16 20.13 23.64 -1.57
N VAL A 17 20.38 24.62 -2.44
CA VAL A 17 19.36 25.49 -3.00
C VAL A 17 18.99 24.97 -4.39
N PRO A 18 17.76 24.50 -4.62
CA PRO A 18 17.30 24.02 -5.93
C PRO A 18 17.11 25.18 -6.91
N GLU A 19 17.59 25.02 -8.15
CA GLU A 19 17.58 26.09 -9.17
C GLU A 19 16.84 25.72 -10.46
N CYS A 20 16.51 24.44 -10.69
CA CYS A 20 15.82 24.02 -11.91
C CYS A 20 14.41 24.61 -12.00
N ARG A 21 14.13 25.42 -13.02
CA ARG A 21 12.82 26.07 -13.22
C ARG A 21 11.87 25.30 -14.14
N ASP A 22 12.34 24.21 -14.75
CA ASP A 22 11.60 23.39 -15.69
C ASP A 22 11.21 22.03 -15.07
N MET A 23 10.24 21.33 -15.67
CA MET A 23 9.88 19.97 -15.25
C MET A 23 11.00 18.94 -15.46
N CYS A 24 11.99 19.26 -16.30
CA CYS A 24 13.19 18.47 -16.55
C CYS A 24 14.40 19.41 -16.72
N PRO A 25 15.54 19.18 -16.04
CA PRO A 25 16.76 19.97 -16.22
C PRO A 25 17.21 20.04 -17.68
N GLU A 26 17.72 21.19 -18.11
CA GLU A 26 18.16 21.42 -19.50
C GLU A 26 19.20 20.42 -19.97
N PHE A 27 20.23 20.20 -19.16
CA PHE A 27 21.28 19.21 -19.44
C PHE A 27 20.68 17.81 -19.68
N GLU A 28 19.76 17.37 -18.83
CA GLU A 28 19.13 16.06 -18.98
C GLU A 28 18.30 15.96 -20.26
N ARG A 29 17.61 17.03 -20.69
CA ARG A 29 16.85 17.01 -21.95
C ARG A 29 17.75 16.73 -23.14
N HIS A 30 18.85 17.47 -23.25
CA HIS A 30 19.80 17.30 -24.34
C HIS A 30 20.56 15.98 -24.26
N GLU A 31 20.93 15.53 -23.06
CA GLU A 31 21.53 14.21 -22.85
C GLU A 31 20.61 13.10 -23.37
N ARG A 32 19.31 13.13 -23.04
CA ARG A 32 18.35 12.10 -23.46
C ARG A 32 18.01 12.19 -24.95
N GLU A 33 18.02 13.39 -25.52
CA GLU A 33 17.87 13.59 -26.97
C GLU A 33 19.06 12.99 -27.74
N PHE A 34 20.30 13.28 -27.30
CA PHE A 34 21.52 12.72 -27.88
C PHE A 34 21.56 11.19 -27.76
N GLN A 35 21.19 10.65 -26.60
CA GLN A 35 21.15 9.21 -26.33
C GLN A 35 19.95 8.49 -26.97
N LYS A 36 19.05 9.19 -27.68
CA LYS A 36 17.83 8.62 -28.26
C LYS A 36 16.94 7.92 -27.23
N ALA A 37 16.94 8.43 -26.00
CA ALA A 37 16.28 7.87 -24.82
C ALA A 37 15.05 8.68 -24.37
N LEU A 38 14.48 9.50 -25.25
CA LEU A 38 13.25 10.26 -25.00
C LEU A 38 12.03 9.34 -25.10
N HIS A 39 11.11 9.48 -24.13
CA HIS A 39 9.80 8.82 -24.22
C HIS A 39 8.93 9.51 -25.28
N PHE A 40 7.99 8.79 -25.92
CA PHE A 40 7.13 9.39 -26.96
C PHE A 40 6.31 10.59 -26.45
N LEU A 41 5.97 10.60 -25.16
CA LEU A 41 5.28 11.71 -24.48
C LEU A 41 6.13 12.98 -24.37
N GLU A 42 7.45 12.87 -24.55
CA GLU A 42 8.41 13.97 -24.40
C GLU A 42 8.95 14.46 -25.75
N LYS A 43 8.45 13.92 -26.88
CA LYS A 43 8.91 14.25 -28.22
C LYS A 43 7.99 15.25 -28.92
N ILE A 44 8.56 16.00 -29.86
CA ILE A 44 7.79 16.75 -30.85
C ILE A 44 7.13 15.75 -31.82
N PRO A 45 5.86 15.90 -32.19
CA PRO A 45 5.25 15.03 -33.21
C PRO A 45 6.01 15.12 -34.54
N GLY A 46 6.58 13.99 -34.99
CA GLY A 46 7.36 13.90 -36.23
C GLY A 46 8.88 13.85 -35.97
N PRO A 47 9.55 14.97 -35.65
CA PRO A 47 10.99 14.98 -35.38
C PRO A 47 11.35 14.18 -34.13
N ASP A 48 12.49 13.47 -34.17
CA ASP A 48 13.06 12.81 -33.00
C ASP A 48 13.86 13.80 -32.14
N GLN A 49 13.15 14.84 -31.69
CA GLN A 49 13.65 15.95 -30.88
C GLN A 49 12.80 16.13 -29.62
N VAL A 50 13.42 16.68 -28.58
CA VAL A 50 12.74 16.91 -27.30
C VAL A 50 11.71 18.05 -27.41
N ALA A 51 10.49 17.78 -26.96
CA ALA A 51 9.52 18.84 -26.68
C ALA A 51 9.80 19.37 -25.27
N HIS A 52 10.55 20.47 -25.16
CA HIS A 52 11.05 21.00 -23.88
C HIS A 52 9.97 21.17 -22.81
N GLN A 53 8.77 21.65 -23.18
CA GLN A 53 7.65 21.84 -22.24
C GLN A 53 6.98 20.53 -21.79
N LYS A 54 7.29 19.39 -22.43
CA LYS A 54 6.72 18.07 -22.10
C LYS A 54 7.71 17.17 -21.38
N ALA A 55 9.01 17.48 -21.43
CA ALA A 55 10.05 16.68 -20.81
C ALA A 55 9.93 16.72 -19.29
N VAL A 56 9.94 15.55 -18.65
CA VAL A 56 9.91 15.45 -17.18
C VAL A 56 11.16 14.70 -16.72
N LYS A 57 11.79 15.18 -15.64
CA LYS A 57 13.04 14.60 -15.11
C LYS A 57 12.89 13.11 -14.81
N ARG A 58 13.72 12.24 -15.39
CA ARG A 58 13.76 10.80 -15.10
C ARG A 58 14.28 10.53 -13.69
N TYR A 59 13.83 9.45 -13.06
CA TYR A 59 14.43 9.02 -11.81
C TYR A 59 15.80 8.39 -12.07
N ARG A 60 16.85 8.93 -11.41
CA ARG A 60 18.17 8.30 -11.36
C ARG A 60 18.40 7.72 -9.98
N ARG A 61 18.85 6.47 -9.91
CA ARG A 61 19.34 5.88 -8.67
C ARG A 61 20.73 6.46 -8.42
N SER A 62 20.98 6.96 -7.22
CA SER A 62 22.34 7.28 -6.78
C SER A 62 23.17 5.99 -6.76
N ALA A 63 24.24 5.95 -7.52
CA ALA A 63 25.26 4.92 -7.47
C ALA A 63 26.47 5.40 -6.66
N ALA A 64 27.27 4.45 -6.17
CA ALA A 64 28.51 4.79 -5.49
C ALA A 64 29.47 5.48 -6.47
N GLY A 65 29.92 6.69 -6.13
CA GLY A 65 30.80 7.49 -6.99
C GLY A 65 30.08 8.46 -7.93
N ASP A 66 28.73 8.49 -7.93
CA ASP A 66 28.02 9.55 -8.64
C ASP A 66 28.36 10.91 -8.02
N PRO A 67 28.66 11.94 -8.84
CA PRO A 67 28.86 13.28 -8.33
C PRO A 67 27.57 13.77 -7.65
N PRO A 68 27.67 14.59 -6.59
CA PRO A 68 26.51 15.24 -6.02
C PRO A 68 25.72 16.00 -7.09
N PRO A 69 24.38 15.94 -7.09
CA PRO A 69 23.57 16.63 -8.09
C PRO A 69 23.79 18.14 -8.02
N LEU A 70 23.80 18.80 -9.18
CA LEU A 70 23.93 20.25 -9.24
C LEU A 70 22.61 20.91 -8.78
N PRO A 71 22.66 22.14 -8.23
CA PRO A 71 21.47 22.96 -8.01
C PRO A 71 20.52 23.03 -9.20
N SER A 72 21.07 23.18 -10.42
CA SER A 72 20.35 23.22 -11.69
C SER A 72 19.69 21.89 -12.07
N ASP A 73 20.07 20.79 -11.44
CA ASP A 73 19.45 19.48 -11.67
C ASP A 73 18.22 19.24 -10.78
N ILE A 74 17.97 20.09 -9.79
CA ILE A 74 16.96 19.84 -8.74
C ILE A 74 15.85 20.87 -8.83
N ARG A 75 14.60 20.38 -8.92
CA ARG A 75 13.41 21.23 -9.03
C ARG A 75 12.93 21.68 -7.65
N PRO A 76 12.65 22.98 -7.43
CA PRO A 76 12.10 23.48 -6.19
C PRO A 76 10.62 23.05 -6.03
N PRO A 77 10.04 23.15 -4.82
CA PRO A 77 8.69 22.64 -4.53
C PRO A 77 7.57 23.19 -5.44
N PRO A 78 7.55 24.48 -5.85
CA PRO A 78 6.55 24.97 -6.81
C PRO A 78 6.61 24.26 -8.17
N VAL A 79 7.82 24.00 -8.68
CA VAL A 79 8.03 23.31 -9.96
C VAL A 79 7.69 21.82 -9.82
N LEU A 80 7.95 21.21 -8.66
CA LEU A 80 7.56 19.83 -8.38
C LEU A 80 6.05 19.66 -8.33
N ASN A 81 5.32 20.59 -7.72
CA ASN A 81 3.85 20.62 -7.75
C ASN A 81 3.32 20.76 -9.18
N GLN A 82 3.83 21.74 -9.94
CA GLN A 82 3.47 21.91 -11.35
C GLN A 82 3.77 20.67 -12.20
N THR A 83 4.90 20.01 -11.93
CA THR A 83 5.26 18.76 -12.61
C THR A 83 4.24 17.67 -12.30
N LEU A 84 3.87 17.52 -11.03
CA LEU A 84 2.88 16.53 -10.63
C LEU A 84 1.50 16.83 -11.22
N ASP A 85 1.11 18.10 -11.30
CA ASP A 85 -0.11 18.54 -11.99
C ASP A 85 -0.10 18.17 -13.47
N TYR A 86 1.02 18.36 -14.16
CA TYR A 86 1.17 17.93 -15.55
C TYR A 86 1.04 16.40 -15.70
N LEU A 87 1.69 15.63 -14.83
CA LEU A 87 1.61 14.16 -14.85
C LEU A 87 0.17 13.67 -14.61
N ILE A 88 -0.57 14.26 -13.68
CA ILE A 88 -1.92 13.81 -13.34
C ILE A 88 -2.96 14.35 -14.33
N HIS A 89 -3.04 15.67 -14.49
CA HIS A 89 -4.12 16.28 -15.26
C HIS A 89 -3.91 16.19 -16.77
N THR A 90 -2.64 16.23 -17.22
CA THR A 90 -2.34 16.18 -18.66
C THR A 90 -2.05 14.75 -19.09
N ILE A 91 -1.07 14.08 -18.48
CA ILE A 91 -0.66 12.74 -18.94
C ILE A 91 -1.71 11.68 -18.57
N ILE A 92 -2.05 11.51 -17.30
CA ILE A 92 -3.09 10.56 -16.91
C ILE A 92 -4.45 10.99 -17.49
N GLY A 93 -4.77 12.28 -17.47
CA GLY A 93 -6.04 12.78 -18.03
C GLY A 93 -6.25 12.48 -19.51
N GLN A 94 -5.20 12.53 -20.33
CA GLN A 94 -5.32 12.27 -21.77
C GLN A 94 -5.26 10.78 -22.12
N TYR A 95 -4.42 10.01 -21.44
CA TYR A 95 -4.12 8.63 -21.86
C TYR A 95 -4.64 7.55 -20.90
N GLY A 96 -5.05 7.91 -19.69
CA GLY A 96 -5.54 7.01 -18.65
C GLY A 96 -4.45 6.20 -17.93
N ILE A 97 -4.74 5.74 -16.72
CA ILE A 97 -3.82 4.90 -15.92
C ILE A 97 -3.61 3.52 -16.56
N ASN A 98 -4.66 2.98 -17.20
CA ASN A 98 -4.64 1.62 -17.78
C ASN A 98 -3.71 1.48 -19.00
N ASN A 99 -3.17 2.57 -19.54
CA ASN A 99 -2.17 2.52 -20.59
C ASN A 99 -0.78 2.21 -19.97
N THR A 100 -0.26 1.02 -20.25
CA THR A 100 0.99 0.53 -19.68
C THR A 100 2.20 1.43 -19.95
N ASP A 101 2.37 1.94 -21.18
CA ASP A 101 3.52 2.79 -21.50
C ASP A 101 3.46 4.12 -20.75
N VAL A 102 2.24 4.66 -20.60
CA VAL A 102 1.98 5.88 -19.83
C VAL A 102 2.20 5.64 -18.34
N HIS A 103 1.73 4.50 -17.82
CA HIS A 103 1.95 4.11 -16.43
C HIS A 103 3.44 4.01 -16.11
N VAL A 104 4.22 3.32 -16.95
CA VAL A 104 5.68 3.18 -16.76
C VAL A 104 6.36 4.56 -16.74
N PHE A 105 5.93 5.47 -17.62
CA PHE A 105 6.41 6.84 -17.63
C PHE A 105 6.07 7.57 -16.32
N VAL A 106 4.79 7.63 -15.92
CA VAL A 106 4.36 8.35 -14.72
C VAL A 106 4.96 7.75 -13.45
N PHE A 107 5.03 6.43 -13.35
CA PHE A 107 5.66 5.70 -12.25
C PHE A 107 7.13 6.13 -12.02
N ASP A 108 7.90 6.25 -13.09
CA ASP A 108 9.28 6.73 -13.00
C ASP A 108 9.34 8.21 -12.59
N ARG A 109 8.49 9.05 -13.20
CA ARG A 109 8.53 10.51 -12.97
C ARG A 109 8.02 10.92 -11.59
N THR A 110 7.03 10.24 -11.00
CA THR A 110 6.61 10.49 -9.61
C THR A 110 7.72 10.12 -8.62
N ARG A 111 8.50 9.06 -8.89
CA ARG A 111 9.68 8.72 -8.09
C ARG A 111 10.76 9.79 -8.18
N SER A 112 10.97 10.36 -9.36
CA SER A 112 11.87 11.52 -9.57
C SER A 112 11.42 12.75 -8.78
N VAL A 113 10.12 13.06 -8.80
CA VAL A 113 9.54 14.17 -8.02
C VAL A 113 9.82 14.00 -6.52
N ARG A 114 9.56 12.81 -5.98
CA ARG A 114 9.86 12.51 -4.56
C ARG A 114 11.35 12.57 -4.26
N ASN A 115 12.20 12.08 -5.17
CA ASN A 115 13.64 12.11 -5.00
C ASN A 115 14.18 13.54 -4.87
N ASP A 116 13.65 14.48 -5.67
CA ASP A 116 14.04 15.89 -5.55
C ASP A 116 13.66 16.48 -4.18
N LEU A 117 12.49 16.14 -3.61
CA LEU A 117 12.13 16.57 -2.25
C LEU A 117 13.10 16.01 -1.20
N VAL A 118 13.50 14.74 -1.33
CA VAL A 118 14.47 14.10 -0.45
C VAL A 118 15.84 14.81 -0.52
N LEU A 119 16.33 15.12 -1.73
CA LEU A 119 17.60 15.83 -1.92
C LEU A 119 17.59 17.24 -1.30
N GLN A 120 16.42 17.89 -1.28
CA GLN A 120 16.23 19.20 -0.66
C GLN A 120 16.03 19.14 0.86
N ASN A 121 15.83 17.94 1.41
CA ASN A 121 15.28 17.74 2.76
C ASN A 121 14.00 18.56 2.98
N GLU A 122 13.14 18.64 1.96
CA GLU A 122 11.89 19.39 2.01
C GLU A 122 10.79 18.54 2.63
N ARG A 123 10.24 19.01 3.76
CA ARG A 123 9.23 18.30 4.58
C ARG A 123 8.03 19.18 4.95
N GLY A 124 7.90 20.34 4.29
CA GLY A 124 6.83 21.30 4.53
C GLY A 124 5.51 20.94 3.85
N PRO A 125 4.52 21.86 3.86
CA PRO A 125 3.19 21.64 3.30
C PRO A 125 3.20 21.16 1.84
N ALA A 126 4.11 21.70 1.01
CA ALA A 126 4.24 21.31 -0.39
C ALA A 126 4.68 19.83 -0.54
N ALA A 127 5.65 19.38 0.27
CA ALA A 127 6.09 17.99 0.24
C ALA A 127 4.99 17.03 0.68
N ILE A 128 4.20 17.40 1.70
CA ILE A 128 3.05 16.64 2.18
C ILE A 128 2.03 16.52 1.04
N ALA A 129 1.55 17.62 0.47
CA ALA A 129 0.55 17.59 -0.60
C ALA A 129 0.98 16.76 -1.83
N ILE A 130 2.26 16.86 -2.23
CA ILE A 130 2.84 16.05 -3.30
C ILE A 130 2.79 14.56 -2.96
N HIS A 131 3.22 14.18 -1.74
CA HIS A 131 3.24 12.79 -1.33
C HIS A 131 1.83 12.20 -1.17
N GLU A 132 0.85 12.99 -0.71
CA GLU A 132 -0.55 12.56 -0.60
C GLU A 132 -1.10 12.12 -1.96
N ARG A 133 -0.93 12.96 -2.99
CA ARG A 133 -1.37 12.67 -4.37
C ARG A 133 -0.62 11.47 -4.95
N ILE A 134 0.70 11.39 -4.76
CA ILE A 134 1.50 10.25 -5.25
C ILE A 134 1.10 8.94 -4.56
N ALA A 135 0.79 8.96 -3.26
CA ALA A 135 0.31 7.79 -2.54
C ALA A 135 -1.06 7.33 -3.07
N ARG A 136 -2.00 8.24 -3.30
CA ARG A 136 -3.30 7.91 -3.93
C ARG A 136 -3.12 7.31 -5.33
N TYR A 137 -2.26 7.91 -6.16
CA TYR A 137 -1.91 7.37 -7.48
C TYR A 137 -1.43 5.92 -7.41
N HIS A 138 -0.43 5.62 -6.56
CA HIS A 138 0.08 4.25 -6.44
C HIS A 138 -0.95 3.28 -5.87
N ALA A 139 -1.79 3.71 -4.93
CA ALA A 139 -2.88 2.88 -4.41
C ALA A 139 -3.88 2.48 -5.51
N ILE A 140 -4.26 3.42 -6.37
CA ILE A 140 -5.16 3.17 -7.51
C ILE A 140 -4.47 2.25 -8.53
N CYS A 141 -3.19 2.48 -8.85
CA CYS A 141 -2.41 1.63 -9.75
C CYS A 141 -2.31 0.18 -9.26
N CYS A 142 -2.12 -0.04 -7.94
CA CYS A 142 -2.09 -1.37 -7.35
C CYS A 142 -3.37 -2.18 -7.64
N TYR A 143 -4.51 -1.49 -7.75
CA TYR A 143 -5.79 -2.10 -8.06
C TYR A 143 -6.04 -2.23 -9.58
N GLN A 144 -5.96 -1.12 -10.32
CA GLN A 144 -6.33 -1.09 -11.75
C GLN A 144 -5.40 -1.92 -12.63
N LEU A 145 -4.11 -1.96 -12.28
CA LEU A 145 -3.09 -2.69 -13.04
C LEU A 145 -2.86 -4.11 -12.51
N PHE A 146 -3.68 -4.56 -11.56
CA PHE A 146 -3.61 -5.90 -11.04
C PHE A 146 -3.79 -6.94 -12.16
N GLY A 147 -2.88 -7.91 -12.22
CA GLY A 147 -2.89 -8.97 -13.23
C GLY A 147 -2.27 -8.59 -14.57
N GLN A 148 -1.84 -7.33 -14.77
CA GLN A 148 -1.14 -6.93 -15.99
C GLN A 148 0.32 -7.44 -15.98
N ALA A 149 0.71 -8.18 -17.03
CA ALA A 149 2.00 -8.86 -17.08
C ALA A 149 3.20 -7.90 -17.15
N GLN A 150 3.03 -6.71 -17.74
CA GLN A 150 4.09 -5.72 -17.89
C GLN A 150 4.33 -4.88 -16.63
N VAL A 151 3.42 -4.93 -15.65
CA VAL A 151 3.46 -4.09 -14.44
C VAL A 151 3.88 -4.91 -13.23
N SER A 152 4.94 -4.48 -12.55
CA SER A 152 5.33 -5.10 -11.29
C SER A 152 4.52 -4.53 -10.13
N LEU A 153 3.44 -5.22 -9.75
CA LEU A 153 2.65 -4.86 -8.58
C LEU A 153 3.50 -4.74 -7.30
N GLN A 154 4.54 -5.56 -7.17
CA GLN A 154 5.45 -5.47 -6.03
C GLN A 154 6.20 -4.13 -5.98
N GLN A 155 6.58 -3.57 -7.14
CA GLN A 155 7.23 -2.27 -7.20
C GLN A 155 6.25 -1.13 -6.90
N GLU A 156 5.00 -1.23 -7.35
CA GLU A 156 3.92 -0.29 -6.99
C GLU A 156 3.70 -0.24 -5.48
N ILE A 157 3.52 -1.40 -4.88
CA ILE A 157 3.35 -1.56 -3.43
C ILE A 157 4.53 -0.96 -2.67
N GLU A 158 5.76 -1.16 -3.16
CA GLU A 158 6.96 -0.60 -2.56
C GLU A 158 7.02 0.94 -2.67
N GLN A 159 6.63 1.52 -3.81
CA GLN A 159 6.58 2.99 -3.95
C GLN A 159 5.48 3.61 -3.09
N LEU A 160 4.30 2.99 -3.04
CA LEU A 160 3.21 3.38 -2.12
C LEU A 160 3.70 3.40 -0.68
N ARG A 161 4.29 2.30 -0.21
CA ARG A 161 4.81 2.16 1.15
C ARG A 161 5.86 3.22 1.48
N LYS A 162 6.77 3.50 0.56
CA LYS A 162 7.76 4.57 0.72
C LYS A 162 7.10 5.94 0.82
N ALA A 163 6.07 6.22 0.03
CA ALA A 163 5.36 7.49 0.08
C ALA A 163 4.60 7.65 1.42
N LEU A 164 3.92 6.58 1.87
CA LEU A 164 3.22 6.56 3.16
C LEU A 164 4.21 6.72 4.33
N GLN A 165 5.35 6.04 4.31
CA GLN A 165 6.37 6.19 5.35
C GLN A 165 6.84 7.65 5.48
N SER A 166 7.15 8.32 4.37
CA SER A 166 7.49 9.74 4.36
C SER A 166 6.36 10.61 4.92
N LEU A 167 5.10 10.35 4.53
CA LEU A 167 3.94 11.09 5.05
C LEU A 167 3.80 10.96 6.57
N ILE A 168 3.89 9.74 7.10
CA ILE A 168 3.77 9.53 8.56
C ILE A 168 4.88 10.29 9.32
N GLU A 169 6.09 10.29 8.79
CA GLU A 169 7.20 11.08 9.36
C GLU A 169 6.92 12.58 9.29
N PHE A 170 6.46 13.08 8.14
CA PHE A 170 6.16 14.50 7.94
C PHE A 170 5.03 14.98 8.84
N TYR A 171 3.94 14.21 8.99
CA TYR A 171 2.86 14.55 9.90
C TYR A 171 3.32 14.53 11.36
N ALA A 172 4.11 13.53 11.77
CA ALA A 172 4.64 13.47 13.12
C ALA A 172 5.54 14.67 13.43
N GLU A 173 6.42 15.04 12.50
CA GLU A 173 7.28 16.22 12.60
C GLU A 173 6.47 17.51 12.65
N ALA A 174 5.49 17.66 11.76
CA ALA A 174 4.62 18.84 11.74
C ALA A 174 3.88 19.03 13.07
N ARG A 175 3.36 17.95 13.65
CA ARG A 175 2.64 17.99 14.92
C ARG A 175 3.56 18.31 16.10
N THR A 176 4.72 17.65 16.17
CA THR A 176 5.63 17.73 17.32
C THR A 176 6.51 18.97 17.31
N GLN A 177 6.94 19.42 16.13
CA GLN A 177 7.87 20.54 15.98
C GLN A 177 7.18 21.84 15.57
N ARG A 178 6.09 21.77 14.78
CA ARG A 178 5.38 22.95 14.27
C ARG A 178 4.00 23.17 14.90
N GLY A 179 3.47 22.19 15.64
CA GLY A 179 2.11 22.24 16.18
C GLY A 179 1.01 22.22 15.11
N GLU A 180 1.34 21.77 13.90
CA GLU A 180 0.41 21.73 12.76
C GLU A 180 -0.33 20.38 12.69
N ILE A 181 -1.62 20.42 12.36
CA ILE A 181 -2.44 19.23 12.12
C ILE A 181 -2.98 19.31 10.69
N TYR A 182 -2.83 18.21 9.94
CA TYR A 182 -3.26 18.14 8.55
C TYR A 182 -4.58 17.36 8.45
N PRO A 183 -5.57 17.86 7.69
CA PRO A 183 -6.90 17.25 7.62
C PRO A 183 -6.89 15.86 6.99
N ASN A 184 -5.97 15.60 6.05
CA ASN A 184 -5.86 14.31 5.36
C ASN A 184 -5.04 13.28 6.14
N GLU A 185 -4.43 13.63 7.28
CA GLU A 185 -3.60 12.69 8.03
C GLU A 185 -4.33 11.38 8.40
N PRO A 186 -5.58 11.38 8.90
CA PRO A 186 -6.31 10.15 9.21
C PRO A 186 -6.48 9.21 8.00
N GLU A 187 -6.61 9.77 6.79
CA GLU A 187 -6.68 9.02 5.54
C GLU A 187 -5.40 8.20 5.31
N PHE A 188 -4.24 8.87 5.38
CA PHE A 188 -2.96 8.22 5.12
C PHE A 188 -2.48 7.33 6.27
N GLN A 189 -2.90 7.61 7.51
CA GLN A 189 -2.74 6.69 8.64
C GLN A 189 -3.52 5.38 8.41
N ALA A 190 -4.75 5.46 7.88
CA ALA A 190 -5.50 4.27 7.47
C ALA A 190 -4.79 3.51 6.35
N TYR A 191 -4.26 4.20 5.34
CA TYR A 191 -3.54 3.55 4.24
C TYR A 191 -2.27 2.86 4.73
N GLN A 192 -1.51 3.49 5.64
CA GLN A 192 -0.35 2.87 6.27
C GLN A 192 -0.74 1.59 7.02
N LEU A 193 -1.81 1.64 7.83
CA LEU A 193 -2.29 0.48 8.57
C LEU A 193 -2.65 -0.69 7.63
N LEU A 194 -3.33 -0.39 6.52
CA LEU A 194 -3.78 -1.39 5.54
C LEU A 194 -2.64 -1.92 4.65
N ALA A 195 -1.66 -1.07 4.29
CA ALA A 195 -0.49 -1.48 3.52
C ALA A 195 0.42 -2.45 4.29
N TYR A 196 0.30 -2.48 5.62
CA TYR A 196 1.08 -3.31 6.54
C TYR A 196 0.21 -4.22 7.44
N MET A 197 -0.97 -4.67 6.98
CA MET A 197 -1.90 -5.50 7.79
C MET A 197 -1.29 -6.78 8.41
N HIS A 198 -0.19 -7.29 7.83
CA HIS A 198 0.52 -8.46 8.34
C HIS A 198 1.45 -8.16 9.53
N LYS A 199 1.81 -6.90 9.77
CA LYS A 199 2.66 -6.52 10.89
C LYS A 199 1.83 -6.38 12.18
N SER A 200 2.41 -6.78 13.30
CA SER A 200 1.76 -6.80 14.61
C SER A 200 1.57 -5.41 15.21
N ASP A 201 2.39 -4.45 14.78
CA ASP A 201 2.57 -3.20 15.49
C ASP A 201 1.58 -2.16 14.98
N LEU A 202 0.64 -1.78 15.85
CA LEU A 202 -0.19 -0.61 15.62
C LEU A 202 0.70 0.63 15.70
N PRO A 203 0.49 1.65 14.84
CA PRO A 203 1.12 2.94 15.01
C PRO A 203 0.89 3.46 16.43
N SER A 204 1.90 4.12 17.03
CA SER A 204 1.81 4.69 18.38
C SER A 204 0.65 5.68 18.60
N HIS A 205 -0.04 6.06 17.52
CA HIS A 205 -1.13 7.04 17.49
C HIS A 205 -2.48 6.40 17.10
N ALA A 206 -2.78 5.21 17.63
CA ALA A 206 -3.96 4.43 17.24
C ALA A 206 -5.30 5.16 17.44
N HIS A 207 -5.38 6.16 18.33
CA HIS A 207 -6.58 6.96 18.58
C HIS A 207 -7.01 7.84 17.39
N TYR A 208 -6.10 8.16 16.46
CA TYR A 208 -6.40 8.93 15.25
C TYR A 208 -6.73 8.05 14.03
N LEU A 209 -6.66 6.72 14.18
CA LEU A 209 -6.96 5.81 13.09
C LEU A 209 -8.47 5.75 12.86
N PRO A 210 -8.94 5.84 11.60
CA PRO A 210 -10.33 5.56 11.28
C PRO A 210 -10.73 4.17 11.78
N ASP A 211 -11.81 4.09 12.58
CA ASP A 211 -12.38 2.83 13.12
C ASP A 211 -12.49 1.74 12.06
N ARG A 212 -12.86 2.17 10.84
CA ARG A 212 -13.02 1.30 9.70
C ARG A 212 -11.74 0.53 9.33
N ALA A 213 -10.60 1.21 9.26
CA ALA A 213 -9.33 0.59 8.91
C ALA A 213 -8.86 -0.39 9.99
N LEU A 214 -9.06 -0.04 11.27
CA LEU A 214 -8.79 -0.92 12.41
C LEU A 214 -9.62 -2.21 12.33
N ARG A 215 -10.92 -2.11 12.03
CA ARG A 215 -11.80 -3.28 11.92
C ARG A 215 -11.43 -4.17 10.73
N ILE A 216 -11.03 -3.59 9.60
CA ILE A 216 -10.53 -4.34 8.44
C ILE A 216 -9.26 -5.10 8.82
N GLN A 217 -8.28 -4.45 9.45
CA GLN A 217 -7.05 -5.10 9.90
C GLN A 217 -7.34 -6.20 10.95
N ALA A 218 -8.24 -5.95 11.90
CA ALA A 218 -8.63 -6.93 12.90
C ALA A 218 -9.27 -8.18 12.26
N ALA A 219 -10.16 -8.00 11.27
CA ALA A 219 -10.74 -9.10 10.51
C ALA A 219 -9.68 -9.90 9.71
N TYR A 220 -8.72 -9.20 9.10
CA TYR A 220 -7.57 -9.82 8.43
C TYR A 220 -6.77 -10.69 9.41
N ARG A 221 -6.38 -10.13 10.56
CA ARG A 221 -5.56 -10.82 11.57
C ARG A 221 -6.28 -12.01 12.22
N ALA A 222 -7.58 -11.90 12.41
CA ALA A 222 -8.41 -12.98 12.94
C ALA A 222 -8.69 -14.10 11.90
N GLY A 223 -8.34 -13.90 10.63
CA GLY A 223 -8.66 -14.85 9.56
C GLY A 223 -10.15 -14.88 9.18
N PHE A 224 -10.93 -13.87 9.55
CA PHE A 224 -12.36 -13.80 9.27
C PHE A 224 -12.61 -13.21 7.87
N SER A 225 -12.40 -14.01 6.82
CA SER A 225 -12.47 -13.55 5.43
C SER A 225 -13.83 -12.93 5.04
N ALA A 226 -14.95 -13.55 5.42
CA ALA A 226 -16.29 -13.00 5.14
C ALA A 226 -16.50 -11.64 5.83
N ARG A 227 -15.99 -11.48 7.06
CA ARG A 227 -16.01 -10.20 7.79
C ARG A 227 -15.12 -9.17 7.11
N PHE A 228 -13.94 -9.56 6.63
CA PHE A 228 -13.02 -8.70 5.91
C PHE A 228 -13.67 -8.16 4.63
N PHE A 229 -14.25 -9.02 3.79
CA PHE A 229 -14.89 -8.58 2.55
C PHE A 229 -16.17 -7.79 2.78
N SER A 230 -16.99 -8.12 3.79
CA SER A 230 -18.18 -7.30 4.12
C SER A 230 -17.81 -5.90 4.63
N LEU A 231 -16.74 -5.76 5.42
CA LEU A 231 -16.19 -4.46 5.80
C LEU A 231 -15.63 -3.70 4.61
N ILE A 232 -15.12 -4.37 3.59
CA ILE A 232 -14.74 -3.66 2.37
C ILE A 232 -16.01 -3.24 1.63
N GLN A 233 -16.97 -4.13 1.40
CA GLN A 233 -18.18 -3.86 0.63
C GLN A 233 -19.03 -2.70 1.16
N SER A 234 -19.12 -2.51 2.48
CA SER A 234 -19.99 -1.45 3.04
C SER A 234 -19.59 -0.03 2.57
N PRO A 235 -20.57 0.88 2.39
CA PRO A 235 -20.36 2.19 1.76
C PRO A 235 -19.43 3.12 2.54
N GLU A 236 -19.21 2.87 3.84
CA GLU A 236 -18.27 3.64 4.67
C GLU A 236 -16.81 3.49 4.26
N THR A 237 -16.45 2.44 3.51
CA THR A 237 -15.07 2.24 3.03
C THR A 237 -14.87 3.02 1.73
N PRO A 238 -14.03 4.07 1.71
CA PRO A 238 -13.75 4.83 0.49
C PRO A 238 -13.04 3.97 -0.56
N PHE A 239 -13.20 4.33 -1.83
CA PHE A 239 -12.60 3.61 -2.96
C PHE A 239 -11.09 3.40 -2.81
N VAL A 240 -10.33 4.46 -2.53
CA VAL A 240 -8.86 4.37 -2.42
C VAL A 240 -8.43 3.52 -1.21
N MET A 241 -9.17 3.57 -0.09
CA MET A 241 -8.94 2.67 1.05
C MET A 241 -9.14 1.20 0.66
N ALA A 242 -10.17 0.91 -0.12
CA ALA A 242 -10.42 -0.42 -0.65
C ALA A 242 -9.32 -0.87 -1.63
N CYS A 243 -8.75 0.05 -2.43
CA CYS A 243 -7.59 -0.22 -3.28
C CYS A 243 -6.36 -0.64 -2.48
N VAL A 244 -6.08 0.04 -1.35
CA VAL A 244 -4.98 -0.37 -0.45
C VAL A 244 -5.25 -1.75 0.16
N ALA A 245 -6.49 -2.02 0.59
CA ALA A 245 -6.86 -3.33 1.12
C ALA A 245 -6.76 -4.46 0.08
N HIS A 246 -6.99 -4.15 -1.20
CA HIS A 246 -6.92 -5.09 -2.33
C HIS A 246 -5.57 -5.81 -2.43
N MET A 247 -4.49 -5.13 -2.04
CA MET A 247 -3.13 -5.69 -1.97
C MET A 247 -3.02 -6.98 -1.12
N SER A 248 -3.96 -7.21 -0.21
CA SER A 248 -4.00 -8.39 0.66
C SER A 248 -5.05 -9.44 0.27
N PHE A 249 -5.81 -9.24 -0.81
CA PHE A 249 -6.94 -10.12 -1.17
C PHE A 249 -6.48 -11.53 -1.49
N ALA A 250 -5.41 -11.69 -2.28
CA ALA A 250 -4.86 -13.00 -2.60
C ALA A 250 -4.44 -13.77 -1.33
N THR A 251 -3.86 -13.07 -0.35
CA THR A 251 -3.50 -13.66 0.95
C THR A 251 -4.74 -14.05 1.76
N VAL A 252 -5.75 -13.19 1.82
CA VAL A 252 -7.00 -13.48 2.54
C VAL A 252 -7.73 -14.68 1.92
N ARG A 253 -7.85 -14.72 0.58
CA ARG A 253 -8.50 -15.81 -0.17
C ARG A 253 -7.77 -17.12 0.02
N SER A 254 -6.46 -17.15 -0.19
CA SER A 254 -5.66 -18.36 -0.01
C SER A 254 -5.71 -18.89 1.42
N ASN A 255 -5.66 -18.00 2.43
CA ASN A 255 -5.78 -18.40 3.83
C ASN A 255 -7.18 -18.93 4.16
N ALA A 256 -8.23 -18.29 3.63
CA ALA A 256 -9.60 -18.75 3.81
C ALA A 256 -9.80 -20.17 3.22
N ILE A 257 -9.30 -20.43 2.01
CA ILE A 257 -9.37 -21.74 1.37
C ILE A 257 -8.61 -22.79 2.19
N LYS A 258 -7.38 -22.49 2.63
CA LYS A 258 -6.58 -23.41 3.47
C LYS A 258 -7.27 -23.73 4.81
N SER A 259 -7.87 -22.72 5.44
CA SER A 259 -8.65 -22.90 6.67
C SER A 259 -9.87 -23.77 6.44
N LEU A 260 -10.57 -23.60 5.30
CA LEU A 260 -11.70 -24.43 4.92
C LEU A 260 -11.28 -25.88 4.64
N GLN A 261 -10.20 -26.10 3.89
CA GLN A 261 -9.65 -27.44 3.66
C GLN A 261 -9.29 -28.15 4.98
N SER A 262 -8.66 -27.42 5.91
CA SER A 262 -8.29 -27.96 7.22
C SER A 262 -9.52 -28.33 8.06
N GLY A 263 -10.56 -27.49 8.06
CA GLY A 263 -11.80 -27.79 8.78
C GLY A 263 -12.57 -28.96 8.17
N LEU A 264 -12.70 -29.00 6.85
CA LEU A 264 -13.40 -30.05 6.10
C LEU A 264 -12.64 -31.39 6.11
N TYR A 265 -11.33 -31.40 6.40
CA TYR A 265 -10.54 -32.62 6.49
C TYR A 265 -11.11 -33.61 7.54
N PHE A 266 -11.65 -33.11 8.65
CA PHE A 266 -12.15 -33.95 9.75
C PHE A 266 -13.60 -34.40 9.57
N ILE A 267 -14.32 -33.85 8.59
CA ILE A 267 -15.72 -34.16 8.32
C ILE A 267 -15.80 -35.41 7.41
N HIS A 268 -16.88 -36.18 7.54
CA HIS A 268 -17.07 -37.42 6.79
C HIS A 268 -16.96 -37.20 5.26
N PRO A 269 -16.41 -38.17 4.50
CA PRO A 269 -16.17 -38.06 3.06
C PRO A 269 -17.41 -37.75 2.20
N SER A 270 -18.60 -38.03 2.73
CA SER A 270 -19.88 -37.85 2.04
C SER A 270 -20.26 -36.37 1.83
N THR A 271 -19.58 -35.42 2.47
CA THR A 271 -19.70 -33.99 2.15
C THR A 271 -18.76 -33.66 1.01
N ASP A 272 -19.11 -34.18 -0.17
CA ASP A 272 -18.13 -34.55 -1.18
C ASP A 272 -17.66 -33.34 -2.02
N TRP A 273 -18.51 -32.30 -2.14
CA TRP A 273 -18.28 -31.10 -2.96
C TRP A 273 -18.93 -29.86 -2.32
N VAL A 274 -18.18 -28.75 -2.21
CA VAL A 274 -18.68 -27.47 -1.68
C VAL A 274 -19.15 -26.59 -2.84
N PRO A 275 -20.42 -26.17 -2.90
CA PRO A 275 -20.92 -25.31 -3.97
C PRO A 275 -20.11 -24.02 -4.10
N LEU A 276 -19.78 -23.61 -5.33
CA LEU A 276 -19.06 -22.36 -5.57
C LEU A 276 -19.88 -21.13 -5.17
N SER A 277 -21.22 -21.23 -5.16
CA SER A 277 -22.14 -20.21 -4.64
C SER A 277 -21.89 -19.88 -3.16
N ASP A 278 -21.51 -20.88 -2.37
CA ASP A 278 -21.28 -20.73 -0.94
C ASP A 278 -19.88 -20.17 -0.67
N LEU A 279 -18.93 -20.46 -1.56
CA LEU A 279 -17.55 -19.94 -1.51
C LEU A 279 -17.45 -18.50 -1.99
N ALA A 280 -18.28 -18.07 -2.94
CA ALA A 280 -18.26 -16.71 -3.49
C ALA A 280 -18.31 -15.61 -2.40
N PRO A 281 -19.29 -15.58 -1.48
CA PRO A 281 -19.34 -14.55 -0.42
C PRO A 281 -18.19 -14.67 0.58
N LEU A 282 -17.70 -15.89 0.87
CA LEU A 282 -16.56 -16.13 1.76
C LEU A 282 -15.25 -15.55 1.21
N LEU A 283 -15.09 -15.58 -0.12
CA LEU A 283 -13.90 -15.13 -0.85
C LEU A 283 -14.05 -13.73 -1.46
N GLY A 284 -15.21 -13.08 -1.25
CA GLY A 284 -15.48 -11.74 -1.75
C GLY A 284 -15.62 -11.66 -3.26
N TYR A 285 -16.15 -12.70 -3.89
CA TYR A 285 -16.47 -12.76 -5.32
C TYR A 285 -17.97 -12.56 -5.55
N GLY A 286 -18.31 -11.90 -6.67
CA GLY A 286 -19.71 -11.69 -7.09
C GLY A 286 -20.26 -12.81 -7.96
N SER A 287 -19.38 -13.60 -8.58
CA SER A 287 -19.74 -14.73 -9.46
C SER A 287 -19.03 -16.02 -9.03
N PRO A 288 -19.72 -17.18 -9.10
CA PRO A 288 -19.08 -18.49 -9.00
C PRO A 288 -17.97 -18.73 -10.04
N ASP A 289 -18.01 -18.07 -11.20
CA ASP A 289 -16.99 -18.24 -12.26
C ASP A 289 -15.63 -17.65 -11.87
N ASP A 290 -15.63 -16.55 -11.11
CA ASP A 290 -14.39 -15.97 -10.59
C ASP A 290 -13.76 -16.88 -9.52
N VAL A 291 -14.62 -17.53 -8.70
CA VAL A 291 -14.19 -18.56 -7.74
C VAL A 291 -13.58 -19.75 -8.49
N LEU A 292 -14.20 -20.21 -9.58
CA LEU A 292 -13.67 -21.30 -10.40
C LEU A 292 -12.25 -20.98 -10.90
N THR A 293 -12.03 -19.77 -11.39
CA THR A 293 -10.72 -19.30 -11.86
C THR A 293 -9.69 -19.30 -10.73
N GLU A 294 -10.04 -18.81 -9.54
CA GLU A 294 -9.18 -18.84 -8.34
C GLU A 294 -8.82 -20.28 -7.94
N LEU A 295 -9.79 -21.19 -7.95
CA LEU A 295 -9.56 -22.59 -7.59
C LEU A 295 -8.64 -23.32 -8.57
N GLN A 296 -8.74 -23.00 -9.87
CA GLN A 296 -7.82 -23.52 -10.89
C GLN A 296 -6.37 -23.08 -10.64
N VAL A 297 -6.16 -21.83 -10.19
CA VAL A 297 -4.82 -21.34 -9.79
C VAL A 297 -4.23 -22.21 -8.69
N TYR A 298 -5.03 -22.71 -7.75
CA TYR A 298 -4.56 -23.58 -6.66
C TYR A 298 -4.60 -25.08 -6.97
N GLY A 299 -5.00 -25.46 -8.19
CA GLY A 299 -5.10 -26.87 -8.60
C GLY A 299 -6.21 -27.64 -7.87
N ILE A 300 -7.23 -26.94 -7.39
CA ILE A 300 -8.35 -27.52 -6.67
C ILE A 300 -9.35 -28.10 -7.68
N GLN A 301 -9.75 -29.35 -7.48
CA GLN A 301 -10.67 -30.05 -8.39
C GLN A 301 -12.08 -29.46 -8.27
N THR A 302 -12.76 -29.33 -9.40
CA THR A 302 -14.16 -28.90 -9.48
C THR A 302 -14.97 -29.89 -10.32
N LYS A 303 -16.27 -30.02 -10.01
CA LYS A 303 -17.19 -30.92 -10.70
C LYS A 303 -18.58 -30.29 -10.79
N ARG A 304 -19.29 -30.53 -11.89
CA ARG A 304 -20.72 -30.22 -11.99
C ARG A 304 -21.55 -31.22 -11.17
N MET A 305 -22.34 -30.70 -10.23
CA MET A 305 -23.23 -31.44 -9.34
C MET A 305 -24.57 -31.74 -10.00
N HIS A 306 -25.38 -32.61 -9.38
CA HIS A 306 -26.67 -33.06 -9.93
C HIS A 306 -27.70 -31.93 -10.08
N ASP A 307 -27.61 -30.91 -9.23
CA ASP A 307 -28.42 -29.68 -9.27
C ASP A 307 -27.97 -28.68 -10.33
N GLY A 308 -26.94 -29.01 -11.12
CA GLY A 308 -26.35 -28.13 -12.14
C GLY A 308 -25.32 -27.14 -11.61
N SER A 309 -25.15 -27.03 -10.28
CA SER A 309 -24.13 -26.18 -9.68
C SER A 309 -22.72 -26.74 -9.88
N ILE A 310 -21.69 -25.92 -9.71
CA ILE A 310 -20.30 -26.37 -9.68
C ILE A 310 -19.89 -26.47 -8.22
N GLY A 311 -19.30 -27.60 -7.83
CA GLY A 311 -18.75 -27.82 -6.51
C GLY A 311 -17.21 -27.93 -6.54
N ALA A 312 -16.57 -27.55 -5.44
CA ALA A 312 -15.13 -27.66 -5.21
C ALA A 312 -14.79 -28.81 -4.25
N LYS A 313 -13.73 -29.56 -4.54
CA LYS A 313 -13.22 -30.62 -3.67
C LYS A 313 -12.20 -30.05 -2.68
N LEU A 314 -12.67 -29.67 -1.49
CA LEU A 314 -11.83 -29.07 -0.44
C LEU A 314 -11.47 -30.02 0.71
N GLY A 315 -12.25 -31.09 0.93
CA GLY A 315 -11.98 -32.08 1.98
C GLY A 315 -10.87 -33.08 1.62
N LYS A 316 -10.94 -34.28 2.22
CA LYS A 316 -10.02 -35.37 1.91
C LYS A 316 -10.18 -35.86 0.46
N ILE A 317 -9.06 -36.16 -0.19
CA ILE A 317 -9.01 -36.83 -1.50
C ILE A 317 -8.32 -38.20 -1.36
N PRO A 318 -8.72 -39.21 -2.15
CA PRO A 318 -7.99 -40.47 -2.21
C PRO A 318 -6.57 -40.23 -2.77
N GLU A 319 -5.56 -40.83 -2.13
CA GLU A 319 -4.18 -40.79 -2.62
C GLU A 319 -4.13 -41.40 -4.03
N PRO A 320 -3.51 -40.72 -5.01
CA PRO A 320 -3.41 -41.26 -6.36
C PRO A 320 -2.66 -42.59 -6.33
N ALA A 321 -3.19 -43.61 -7.01
CA ALA A 321 -2.59 -44.93 -7.05
C ALA A 321 -1.20 -44.86 -7.69
N ILE A 322 -0.16 -44.95 -6.87
CA ILE A 322 1.19 -45.22 -7.36
C ILE A 322 1.18 -46.69 -7.78
N ALA A 323 1.44 -46.97 -9.05
CA ALA A 323 1.54 -48.34 -9.56
C ALA A 323 2.67 -49.06 -8.80
N ASP A 324 2.29 -49.83 -7.79
CA ASP A 324 3.22 -50.70 -7.07
C ASP A 324 3.60 -51.85 -8.04
N PRO A 325 4.89 -52.07 -8.34
CA PRO A 325 5.32 -53.18 -9.18
C PRO A 325 4.95 -54.56 -8.61
N THR A 326 4.48 -54.65 -7.35
CA THR A 326 4.18 -55.91 -6.67
C THR A 326 2.69 -56.26 -6.56
N GLY A 327 1.78 -55.49 -7.17
CA GLY A 327 0.40 -55.91 -7.44
C GLY A 327 -0.51 -56.16 -6.23
N LYS A 328 -0.10 -55.82 -5.00
CA LYS A 328 -0.99 -55.93 -3.82
C LYS A 328 -1.84 -54.67 -3.67
N PRO A 329 -3.17 -54.79 -3.49
CA PRO A 329 -4.03 -53.63 -3.24
C PRO A 329 -3.72 -53.06 -1.85
N ARG A 330 -3.04 -51.92 -1.78
CA ARG A 330 -3.03 -51.06 -0.59
C ARG A 330 -4.41 -50.42 -0.47
N GLY A 331 -5.00 -50.42 0.73
CA GLY A 331 -6.22 -49.67 0.99
C GLY A 331 -6.04 -48.20 0.63
N THR A 332 -7.07 -47.57 0.05
CA THR A 332 -7.03 -46.18 -0.41
C THR A 332 -6.78 -45.25 0.76
N ARG A 333 -5.54 -44.77 0.91
CA ARG A 333 -5.18 -43.76 1.91
C ARG A 333 -5.82 -42.44 1.52
N MET A 334 -6.46 -41.76 2.47
CA MET A 334 -6.99 -40.42 2.25
C MET A 334 -5.92 -39.38 2.62
N VAL A 335 -5.71 -38.39 1.76
CA VAL A 335 -4.76 -37.28 1.98
C VAL A 335 -5.50 -35.93 1.97
N PRO A 336 -4.93 -34.87 2.55
CA PRO A 336 -5.49 -33.52 2.42
C PRO A 336 -5.66 -33.12 0.95
N GLY A 337 -6.66 -32.27 0.67
CA GLY A 337 -6.90 -31.73 -0.67
C GLY A 337 -5.68 -31.00 -1.24
N VAL A 338 -5.59 -30.92 -2.57
CA VAL A 338 -4.50 -30.23 -3.27
C VAL A 338 -4.58 -28.73 -2.99
N PHE A 339 -3.43 -28.11 -2.69
CA PHE A 339 -3.25 -26.66 -2.70
C PHE A 339 -1.87 -26.36 -3.29
N LYS A 340 -1.79 -26.30 -4.63
CA LYS A 340 -0.55 -26.03 -5.36
C LYS A 340 -0.76 -24.84 -6.28
N THR A 341 -0.05 -23.75 -5.99
CA THR A 341 -0.14 -22.53 -6.80
C THR A 341 0.51 -22.73 -8.17
N ASN A 342 -0.31 -22.71 -9.21
CA ASN A 342 0.09 -22.71 -10.62
C ASN A 342 0.43 -21.26 -11.02
N THR A 343 1.71 -20.90 -10.92
CA THR A 343 2.18 -19.52 -11.15
C THR A 343 1.82 -18.95 -12.51
N HIS A 344 1.80 -19.79 -13.55
CA HIS A 344 1.40 -19.38 -14.91
C HIS A 344 -0.09 -18.98 -15.03
N LEU A 345 -0.95 -19.43 -14.10
CA LEU A 345 -2.36 -19.07 -14.06
C LEU A 345 -2.64 -17.80 -13.24
N LEU A 346 -1.65 -17.25 -12.52
CA LEU A 346 -1.85 -16.03 -11.73
C LEU A 346 -2.29 -14.83 -12.58
N ALA A 347 -1.86 -14.76 -13.84
CA ALA A 347 -2.27 -13.72 -14.78
C ALA A 347 -3.75 -13.80 -15.18
N ALA A 348 -4.43 -14.92 -14.92
CA ALA A 348 -5.87 -15.06 -15.17
C ALA A 348 -6.73 -14.40 -14.08
N LEU A 349 -6.13 -14.10 -12.91
CA LEU A 349 -6.86 -13.44 -11.82
C LEU A 349 -7.11 -11.98 -12.17
N LYS A 350 -8.37 -11.58 -12.06
CA LYS A 350 -8.82 -10.21 -12.33
C LYS A 350 -8.84 -9.38 -11.04
N PRO A 351 -8.71 -8.04 -11.15
CA PRO A 351 -9.01 -7.15 -10.03
C PRO A 351 -10.44 -7.38 -9.53
N SER A 352 -10.69 -7.12 -8.25
CA SER A 352 -11.99 -7.40 -7.61
C SER A 352 -12.99 -6.26 -7.86
N THR A 353 -13.36 -6.09 -9.13
CA THR A 353 -14.26 -5.04 -9.61
C THR A 353 -15.61 -5.04 -8.88
N TYR A 354 -16.15 -6.23 -8.59
CA TYR A 354 -17.40 -6.40 -7.82
C TYR A 354 -17.39 -5.66 -6.47
N LEU A 355 -16.26 -5.65 -5.76
CA LEU A 355 -16.16 -5.01 -4.44
C LEU A 355 -15.77 -3.53 -4.52
N LEU A 356 -14.96 -3.16 -5.52
CA LEU A 356 -14.31 -1.86 -5.58
C LEU A 356 -15.03 -0.87 -6.49
N GLU A 357 -15.42 -1.25 -7.71
CA GLU A 357 -16.02 -0.31 -8.67
C GLU A 357 -17.32 0.36 -8.19
N PRO A 358 -18.24 -0.32 -7.47
CA PRO A 358 -19.43 0.35 -6.92
C PRO A 358 -19.11 1.53 -5.99
N LYS A 359 -17.89 1.60 -5.44
CA LYS A 359 -17.43 2.66 -4.52
C LYS A 359 -16.78 3.84 -5.23
N ARG A 360 -16.40 3.68 -6.50
CA ARG A 360 -15.81 4.74 -7.31
C ARG A 360 -16.81 5.89 -7.52
N HIS A 361 -18.11 5.58 -7.51
CA HIS A 361 -19.19 6.54 -7.74
C HIS A 361 -18.97 7.32 -9.04
N ARG A 362 -18.96 8.65 -8.98
CA ARG A 362 -18.78 9.55 -10.13
C ARG A 362 -17.35 10.05 -10.32
N TYR A 363 -16.42 9.62 -9.47
CA TYR A 363 -15.07 10.19 -9.43
C TYR A 363 -14.18 9.55 -10.49
N SER A 364 -13.56 10.40 -11.30
CA SER A 364 -12.50 10.00 -12.23
C SER A 364 -11.22 9.61 -11.49
N ASP A 365 -10.26 8.99 -12.18
CA ASP A 365 -8.95 8.70 -11.60
C ASP A 365 -8.24 9.98 -11.13
N ILE A 366 -8.41 11.10 -11.84
CA ILE A 366 -7.85 12.41 -11.44
C ILE A 366 -8.49 12.87 -10.13
N ASP A 367 -9.82 12.86 -10.04
CA ASP A 367 -10.55 13.26 -8.83
C ASP A 367 -10.11 12.44 -7.61
N LEU A 368 -9.87 11.14 -7.82
CA LEU A 368 -9.38 10.20 -6.80
C LEU A 368 -7.90 10.37 -6.46
N ILE A 369 -7.09 10.98 -7.33
CA ILE A 369 -5.70 11.31 -7.00
C ILE A 369 -5.65 12.62 -6.22
N ASP A 370 -6.48 13.59 -6.59
CA ASP A 370 -6.50 14.92 -5.97
C ASP A 370 -7.24 14.97 -4.63
N GLY A 371 -7.95 13.91 -4.23
CA GLY A 371 -8.63 13.85 -2.93
C GLY A 371 -10.07 14.37 -2.97
N ALA A 372 -10.71 14.49 -4.14
CA ALA A 372 -11.99 15.18 -4.26
C ALA A 372 -13.16 14.54 -3.48
N TRP A 373 -13.05 13.27 -3.05
CA TRP A 373 -14.09 12.59 -2.26
C TRP A 373 -14.04 12.94 -0.78
N THR A 374 -12.95 13.53 -0.29
CA THR A 374 -12.84 13.98 1.11
C THR A 374 -13.32 15.42 1.28
N GLN A 375 -13.50 16.16 0.19
CA GLN A 375 -14.03 17.53 0.23
C GLN A 375 -15.56 17.52 0.28
N PRO A 376 -16.19 18.37 1.10
CA PRO A 376 -17.63 18.58 1.06
C PRO A 376 -18.01 19.10 -0.34
N VAL A 377 -19.08 18.53 -0.90
CA VAL A 377 -19.51 18.71 -2.31
C VAL A 377 -19.84 20.18 -2.66
N ASP A 378 -19.90 21.07 -1.66
CA ASP A 378 -20.26 22.49 -1.80
C ASP A 378 -19.08 23.47 -1.70
N ALA A 379 -17.82 23.01 -1.71
CA ALA A 379 -16.67 23.92 -1.80
C ALA A 379 -16.45 24.35 -3.27
N PRO A 380 -16.52 25.66 -3.61
CA PRO A 380 -16.32 26.10 -4.98
C PRO A 380 -14.90 25.75 -5.46
N LEU A 381 -14.83 25.11 -6.62
CA LEU A 381 -13.61 24.77 -7.36
C LEU A 381 -12.90 26.02 -7.87
N SER A 382 -12.34 26.84 -6.98
CA SER A 382 -11.32 27.84 -7.29
C SER A 382 -10.79 28.49 -6.01
N ALA A 383 -9.77 27.88 -5.40
CA ALA A 383 -8.90 28.60 -4.47
C ALA A 383 -7.49 28.01 -4.53
N THR A 384 -6.79 28.35 -5.60
CA THR A 384 -5.32 28.36 -5.64
C THR A 384 -4.84 29.13 -4.40
N MET A 385 -4.08 28.48 -3.52
CA MET A 385 -3.62 29.10 -2.28
C MET A 385 -2.67 30.27 -2.58
N ALA A 386 -3.19 31.49 -2.54
CA ALA A 386 -2.41 32.69 -2.29
C ALA A 386 -2.25 32.83 -0.77
N ILE A 387 -1.06 32.47 -0.27
CA ILE A 387 -0.68 32.74 1.12
C ILE A 387 -0.20 34.20 1.19
N SER A 388 -0.95 35.08 1.83
CA SER A 388 -0.44 36.35 2.35
C SER A 388 -0.43 36.29 3.88
N PRO A 389 0.62 36.79 4.55
CA PRO A 389 0.74 36.71 6.00
C PRO A 389 -0.06 37.84 6.66
N MET A 390 -0.93 37.50 7.62
CA MET A 390 -1.56 38.51 8.48
C MET A 390 -0.68 38.78 9.71
N THR A 391 -0.39 40.05 9.86
CA THR A 391 0.41 40.69 10.91
C THR A 391 -0.32 40.65 12.25
N ALA A 392 0.43 40.39 13.32
CA ALA A 392 -0.05 40.44 14.69
C ALA A 392 -0.32 41.89 15.15
N GLN A 393 -1.51 42.13 15.73
CA GLN A 393 -1.74 43.20 16.70
C GLN A 393 -2.67 42.68 17.79
N GLY A 394 -2.21 42.76 19.04
CA GLY A 394 -2.96 42.35 20.22
C GLY A 394 -3.85 43.46 20.77
N MET A 395 -4.76 43.10 21.69
CA MET A 395 -5.18 43.89 22.86
C MET A 395 -6.15 43.09 23.75
N THR A 396 -5.71 42.88 25.00
CA THR A 396 -6.38 42.79 26.32
C THR A 396 -7.88 42.39 26.50
N PRO A 397 -8.23 41.66 27.60
CA PRO A 397 -9.59 41.20 27.91
C PRO A 397 -10.36 42.15 28.84
N PRO A 398 -11.69 41.97 28.98
CA PRO A 398 -12.34 42.30 30.25
C PRO A 398 -13.26 41.21 30.83
N ALA A 399 -13.08 41.04 32.14
CA ALA A 399 -14.04 40.91 33.23
C ALA A 399 -15.26 39.97 33.17
N SER A 400 -15.27 39.15 34.22
CA SER A 400 -16.30 38.34 34.88
C SER A 400 -17.70 38.97 35.02
N THR A 401 -18.71 38.10 34.97
CA THR A 401 -19.94 38.27 35.76
C THR A 401 -20.45 36.91 36.21
N GLU A 402 -20.62 36.77 37.52
CA GLU A 402 -21.13 35.59 38.23
C GLU A 402 -22.65 35.45 38.04
N PHE A 403 -23.14 34.21 37.90
CA PHE A 403 -24.44 33.79 38.44
C PHE A 403 -24.32 32.33 38.87
N ALA A 404 -24.79 32.02 40.08
CA ALA A 404 -24.59 30.76 40.76
C ALA A 404 -25.92 30.04 41.07
N VAL A 405 -25.81 28.71 41.21
CA VAL A 405 -26.67 27.75 41.98
C VAL A 405 -27.95 27.28 41.24
N ALA A 406 -28.37 26.01 41.10
CA ALA A 406 -28.02 24.66 41.61
C ALA A 406 -28.69 23.57 40.70
N PRO A 407 -28.39 22.25 40.88
CA PRO A 407 -28.57 21.21 39.86
C PRO A 407 -29.89 20.42 39.98
N PRO A 408 -30.14 19.47 39.04
CA PRO A 408 -30.59 18.16 39.52
C PRO A 408 -30.00 16.94 38.79
N SER A 409 -29.70 15.93 39.61
CA SER A 409 -29.95 14.49 39.45
C SER A 409 -29.46 13.72 38.22
N ALA A 410 -28.55 12.79 38.49
CA ALA A 410 -28.26 11.60 37.70
C ALA A 410 -29.51 10.73 37.50
N SER A 411 -29.74 10.29 36.26
CA SER A 411 -30.65 9.18 35.96
C SER A 411 -29.89 8.09 35.21
N SER A 412 -29.84 6.96 35.90
CA SER A 412 -29.44 5.63 35.49
C SER A 412 -30.40 5.02 34.45
N PHE A 413 -29.85 4.31 33.46
CA PHE A 413 -30.56 3.32 32.66
C PHE A 413 -29.65 2.09 32.40
N PRO A 414 -30.22 0.91 32.17
CA PRO A 414 -29.90 -0.26 32.98
C PRO A 414 -29.18 -1.37 32.20
N SER A 415 -28.34 -2.09 32.93
CA SER A 415 -27.79 -3.38 32.54
C SER A 415 -28.88 -4.43 32.45
N THR A 416 -29.04 -5.05 31.28
CA THR A 416 -29.85 -6.26 31.10
C THR A 416 -28.96 -7.50 31.30
N CYS A 417 -29.24 -8.25 32.37
CA CYS A 417 -28.81 -9.63 32.60
C CYS A 417 -29.70 -10.63 31.86
N PHE A 418 -29.15 -11.78 31.46
CA PHE A 418 -29.65 -13.17 31.63
C PHE A 418 -28.80 -14.15 30.77
N PRO A 419 -28.74 -15.47 31.07
CA PRO A 419 -28.30 -16.12 32.30
C PRO A 419 -27.06 -17.02 32.07
N SER A 420 -26.31 -17.25 33.15
CA SER A 420 -25.32 -18.32 33.27
C SER A 420 -26.00 -19.65 33.59
N ALA A 421 -25.64 -20.70 32.85
CA ALA A 421 -25.81 -22.09 33.27
C ALA A 421 -24.63 -22.91 32.71
N PHE A 422 -23.63 -23.16 33.55
CA PHE A 422 -23.16 -24.50 33.94
C PHE A 422 -21.85 -24.37 34.77
N ARG A 423 -21.92 -24.81 36.03
CA ARG A 423 -20.79 -25.02 36.93
C ARG A 423 -20.23 -26.44 36.70
N SER A 424 -18.91 -26.56 36.67
CA SER A 424 -18.12 -27.65 37.30
C SER A 424 -16.64 -27.27 37.16
N SER A 425 -16.01 -26.80 38.24
CA SER A 425 -15.21 -27.57 39.21
C SER A 425 -13.72 -27.39 38.94
N ALA A 426 -13.07 -26.70 39.86
CA ALA A 426 -11.64 -26.44 39.89
C ALA A 426 -10.83 -27.72 40.15
N SER A 427 -9.68 -27.82 39.51
CA SER A 427 -8.52 -28.53 40.05
C SER A 427 -7.27 -27.74 39.67
N ALA A 428 -6.51 -27.36 40.69
CA ALA A 428 -5.26 -26.63 40.60
C ALA A 428 -4.12 -27.58 40.21
N ALA A 429 -3.33 -27.19 39.21
CA ALA A 429 -2.02 -27.77 38.97
C ALA A 429 -1.09 -26.69 38.42
N THR A 430 -0.14 -26.29 39.24
CA THR A 430 1.05 -25.51 38.90
C THR A 430 1.97 -26.30 37.96
N PRO A 431 2.64 -25.67 36.98
CA PRO A 431 3.84 -26.24 36.42
C PRO A 431 5.08 -25.41 36.82
N ASN A 432 6.02 -26.13 37.44
CA ASN A 432 7.41 -25.74 37.64
C ASN A 432 8.06 -25.29 36.32
N ARG A 433 8.80 -24.18 36.39
CA ARG A 433 9.66 -23.67 35.31
C ARG A 433 11.12 -23.83 35.74
N PRO A 434 11.97 -24.58 35.03
CA PRO A 434 13.41 -24.54 35.28
C PRO A 434 14.01 -23.29 34.63
N ALA A 435 14.85 -22.61 35.39
CA ALA A 435 15.64 -21.47 34.93
C ALA A 435 16.73 -21.94 33.96
N VAL A 436 16.79 -21.33 32.77
CA VAL A 436 17.94 -21.41 31.86
C VAL A 436 18.52 -20.02 31.75
N SER A 437 19.73 -19.86 32.25
CA SER A 437 20.57 -18.66 32.12
C SER A 437 21.09 -18.55 30.69
N VAL A 438 20.87 -17.40 30.05
CA VAL A 438 21.49 -17.04 28.77
C VAL A 438 22.52 -15.95 29.05
N PRO A 439 23.81 -16.14 28.70
CA PRO A 439 24.82 -15.10 28.85
C PRO A 439 24.76 -14.09 27.70
N ALA A 440 25.09 -12.83 28.03
CA ALA A 440 25.18 -11.71 27.10
C ALA A 440 26.30 -11.90 26.04
N PRO A 441 26.16 -11.35 24.82
CA PRO A 441 27.24 -11.40 23.84
C PRO A 441 28.30 -10.33 24.15
N ALA A 442 29.54 -10.77 24.30
CA ALA A 442 30.72 -9.93 24.37
C ALA A 442 31.11 -9.42 22.97
N PHE A 443 31.40 -8.12 22.88
CA PHE A 443 32.08 -7.51 21.74
C PHE A 443 33.53 -8.01 21.67
N ALA A 444 33.91 -8.59 20.54
CA ALA A 444 35.32 -8.82 20.19
C ALA A 444 35.53 -8.48 18.71
N SER A 445 36.26 -7.40 18.49
CA SER A 445 36.81 -6.96 17.21
C SER A 445 37.94 -7.87 16.77
N THR A 446 37.92 -8.31 15.51
CA THR A 446 39.12 -8.84 14.81
C THR A 446 39.16 -8.31 13.37
N PRO A 447 40.36 -7.93 12.87
CA PRO A 447 40.52 -7.18 11.62
C PRO A 447 40.60 -8.09 10.38
N ALA A 448 40.17 -7.57 9.23
CA ALA A 448 40.27 -8.20 7.92
C ALA A 448 41.71 -8.18 7.37
N PRO A 449 42.11 -9.18 6.54
CA PRO A 449 43.46 -9.27 6.02
C PRO A 449 43.69 -8.36 4.80
N ALA A 450 44.89 -7.79 4.75
CA ALA A 450 45.40 -6.94 3.69
C ALA A 450 45.63 -7.72 2.38
N LEU A 451 45.06 -7.22 1.28
CA LEU A 451 45.37 -7.65 -0.08
C LEU A 451 46.50 -6.77 -0.63
N ALA A 452 47.64 -7.41 -0.87
CA ALA A 452 48.82 -6.79 -1.47
C ALA A 452 48.65 -6.63 -2.99
N LEU A 453 48.93 -5.43 -3.47
CA LEU A 453 49.17 -5.09 -4.88
C LEU A 453 50.55 -5.60 -5.31
N ALA A 454 50.63 -6.15 -6.53
CA ALA A 454 51.87 -6.31 -7.28
C ALA A 454 51.69 -5.78 -8.72
N PRO A 455 52.76 -5.29 -9.37
CA PRO A 455 52.67 -4.18 -10.33
C PRO A 455 52.61 -4.60 -11.80
N ALA A 456 52.34 -3.59 -12.63
CA ALA A 456 52.22 -3.61 -14.08
C ALA A 456 53.44 -4.15 -14.83
N ALA A 457 53.17 -4.82 -15.96
CA ALA A 457 54.10 -4.97 -17.07
C ALA A 457 53.32 -4.85 -18.39
N ASN A 458 53.61 -3.78 -19.14
CA ASN A 458 53.42 -3.64 -20.59
C ASN A 458 54.58 -4.37 -21.31
N PRO A 459 54.44 -4.79 -22.58
CA PRO A 459 54.16 -3.93 -23.73
C PRO A 459 52.83 -4.17 -24.45
#